data_AF-A0A4R1JUG4-F1
#
_entry.id   AF-A0A4R1JUG4-F1
#
_cell.length_a   1.000
_cell.length_b   1.000
_cell.length_c   1.000
_cell.angle_alpha   90.00
_cell.angle_beta   90.00
_cell.angle_gamma   90.00
#
_symmetry.space_group_name_H-M   'P 1'
#
loop_
_entity.id
_entity.type
_entity.pdbx_description
1 polymer ?
#
loop_
_entity_poly.entity_id
_entity_poly.type
_entity_poly.pdbx_seq_one_letter_code
_entity_poly.pdbx_strand_id
1 'polypeptide(L)'
;MKRILLIIAAVCVLGISIYFAFIYFIPYSEGYRSGELIRMSHKGVIMKTWEGELSQGVSGSQIFRFSVLDSDQKVIDQLNELEGQYVKLTYVERYKTFSWWGDSRFFITAVRKETSPFKYK
;
A
#
# COMPACT_ATOMS: atom_id res chain seq x y z
N MET A 1 -8.73 39.62 -18.89
CA MET A 1 -9.14 38.97 -17.62
C MET A 1 -9.44 37.48 -17.79
N LYS A 2 -10.45 37.06 -18.58
CA LYS A 2 -10.78 35.63 -18.77
C LYS A 2 -9.62 34.76 -19.27
N ARG A 3 -8.82 35.26 -20.23
CA ARG A 3 -7.63 34.56 -20.75
C ARG A 3 -6.54 34.34 -19.68
N ILE A 4 -6.32 35.32 -18.81
CA ILE A 4 -5.33 35.21 -17.71
C ILE A 4 -5.83 34.21 -16.66
N LEU A 5 -7.12 34.24 -16.32
CA LEU A 5 -7.73 33.28 -15.41
C LEU A 5 -7.61 31.84 -15.92
N LEU A 6 -7.83 31.63 -17.23
CA LEU A 6 -7.67 30.33 -17.88
C LEU A 6 -6.21 29.84 -17.86
N ILE A 7 -5.24 30.73 -18.11
CA ILE A 7 -3.82 30.38 -18.05
C ILE A 7 -3.43 29.98 -16.62
N ILE A 8 -3.86 30.75 -15.62
CA ILE A 8 -3.61 30.43 -14.20
C ILE A 8 -4.21 29.07 -13.85
N ALA A 9 -5.47 28.83 -14.21
CA ALA A 9 -6.13 27.54 -13.96
C ALA A 9 -5.37 26.38 -14.65
N ALA A 10 -4.94 26.55 -15.90
CA ALA A 10 -4.17 25.54 -16.62
C ALA A 10 -2.82 25.24 -15.93
N VAL A 11 -2.10 26.27 -15.49
CA VAL A 11 -0.83 26.10 -14.75
C VAL A 11 -1.06 25.40 -13.41
N CYS A 12 -2.13 25.73 -12.68
CA CYS A 12 -2.47 25.05 -11.44
C CYS A 12 -2.79 23.57 -11.67
N VAL A 13 -3.60 23.23 -12.67
CA VAL A 13 -3.94 21.84 -13.01
C VAL A 13 -2.69 21.07 -13.42
N LEU A 14 -1.81 21.68 -14.21
CA LEU A 14 -0.55 21.08 -14.62
C LEU A 14 0.37 20.81 -13.41
N GLY A 15 0.53 21.80 -12.52
CA GLY A 15 1.32 21.64 -11.29
C GLY A 15 0.78 20.54 -10.38
N ILE A 16 -0.54 20.47 -10.20
CA ILE A 16 -1.21 19.40 -9.43
C ILE A 16 -0.97 18.04 -10.09
N SER A 17 -1.13 17.94 -11.41
CA SER A 17 -0.92 16.70 -12.15
C SER A 17 0.52 16.19 -12.02
N ILE A 18 1.51 17.09 -12.14
CA ILE A 18 2.93 16.76 -11.96
C ILE A 18 3.20 16.28 -10.53
N TYR A 19 2.61 16.94 -9.52
CA TYR A 19 2.77 16.54 -8.12
C TYR A 19 2.21 15.13 -7.84
N PHE A 20 1.01 14.83 -8.35
CA PHE A 20 0.44 13.48 -8.22
C PHE A 20 1.26 12.44 -8.98
N ALA A 21 1.73 12.76 -10.19
CA ALA A 21 2.58 11.86 -10.97
C ALA A 21 3.90 11.56 -10.23
N PHE A 22 4.53 12.58 -9.63
CA PHE A 22 5.74 12.39 -8.83
C PHE A 22 5.50 11.40 -7.68
N ILE A 23 4.44 11.57 -6.91
CA ILE A 23 4.13 10.67 -5.77
C ILE A 23 3.82 9.24 -6.25
N TYR A 24 3.14 9.10 -7.38
CA TYR A 24 2.71 7.80 -7.89
C TYR A 24 3.85 6.99 -8.51
N PHE A 25 4.69 7.64 -9.32
CA PHE A 25 5.73 6.98 -10.12
C PHE A 25 7.10 6.93 -9.45
N ILE A 26 7.39 7.81 -8.50
CA ILE A 26 8.70 7.86 -7.86
C ILE A 26 8.58 7.30 -6.44
N PRO A 27 9.05 6.05 -6.22
CA PRO A 27 9.03 5.45 -4.91
C PRO A 27 10.08 6.10 -4.00
N TYR A 28 9.73 6.29 -2.73
CA TYR A 28 10.67 6.73 -1.69
C TYR A 28 11.61 5.60 -1.27
N SER A 29 11.06 4.40 -1.09
CA SER A 29 11.84 3.20 -0.80
C SER A 29 11.17 1.97 -1.40
N GLU A 30 11.97 0.96 -1.69
CA GLU A 30 11.50 -0.36 -2.12
C GLU A 30 12.14 -1.41 -1.23
N GLY A 31 11.38 -2.46 -0.90
CA GLY A 31 11.90 -3.46 0.02
C GLY A 31 11.00 -4.66 0.20
N TYR A 32 11.37 -5.47 1.20
CA TYR A 32 10.62 -6.65 1.59
C TYR A 32 10.44 -6.72 3.10
N ARG A 33 9.33 -7.29 3.52
CA ARG A 33 9.05 -7.61 4.93
C ARG A 33 8.45 -9.00 5.03
N SER A 34 9.00 -9.81 5.92
CA SER A 34 8.46 -11.13 6.25
C SER A 34 7.75 -11.08 7.60
N GLY A 35 6.69 -11.86 7.72
CA GLY A 35 5.85 -11.91 8.91
C GLY A 35 4.61 -12.77 8.72
N GLU A 36 3.81 -12.88 9.78
CA GLU A 36 2.50 -13.55 9.71
C GLU A 36 1.43 -12.56 9.25
N LEU A 37 0.69 -12.90 8.20
CA LEU A 37 -0.40 -12.06 7.72
C LEU A 37 -1.59 -12.19 8.68
N ILE A 38 -1.84 -11.15 9.47
CA ILE A 38 -2.83 -11.19 10.56
C ILE A 38 -4.22 -10.86 10.03
N ARG A 39 -4.30 -9.88 9.13
CA ARG A 39 -5.56 -9.33 8.67
C ARG A 39 -5.43 -8.76 7.27
N MET A 40 -6.45 -9.00 6.45
CA MET A 40 -6.72 -8.24 5.24
C MET A 40 -8.14 -7.67 5.31
N SER A 41 -8.33 -6.37 5.10
CA SER A 41 -9.62 -5.71 5.27
C SER A 41 -9.88 -4.69 4.17
N HIS A 42 -11.08 -4.72 3.61
CA HIS A 42 -11.57 -3.70 2.69
C HIS A 42 -12.42 -2.69 3.46
N LYS A 43 -11.85 -1.53 3.78
CA LYS A 43 -12.45 -0.54 4.69
C LYS A 43 -12.37 0.88 4.13
N GLY A 44 -13.26 1.75 4.61
CA GLY A 44 -13.35 3.14 4.19
C GLY A 44 -14.79 3.62 4.18
N VAL A 45 -14.98 4.94 4.32
CA VAL A 45 -16.31 5.57 4.42
C VAL A 45 -16.80 6.05 3.05
N ILE A 46 -15.97 6.83 2.35
CA ILE A 46 -16.31 7.41 1.05
C ILE A 46 -15.69 6.59 -0.08
N MET A 47 -14.41 6.24 0.05
CA MET A 47 -13.71 5.33 -0.83
C MET A 47 -13.17 4.18 0.01
N LYS A 48 -13.44 2.95 -0.42
CA LYS A 48 -12.92 1.77 0.27
C LYS A 48 -11.55 1.44 -0.30
N THR A 49 -10.64 1.05 0.57
CA THR A 49 -9.27 0.65 0.23
C THR A 49 -8.96 -0.68 0.91
N TRP A 50 -8.01 -1.40 0.33
CA TRP A 50 -7.53 -2.67 0.87
C TRP A 50 -6.34 -2.45 1.79
N GLU A 51 -6.52 -2.83 3.05
CA GLU A 51 -5.58 -2.57 4.12
C GLU A 51 -5.24 -3.86 4.84
N GLY A 52 -3.95 -4.13 4.99
CA GLY A 52 -3.45 -5.34 5.62
C GLY A 52 -2.52 -5.07 6.81
N GLU A 53 -2.43 -6.06 7.68
CA GLU A 53 -1.56 -6.05 8.86
C GLU A 53 -0.68 -7.31 8.87
N LEU A 54 0.63 -7.10 8.99
CA LEU A 54 1.65 -8.15 9.04
C LEU A 54 2.34 -8.15 10.41
N SER A 55 2.38 -9.29 11.10
CA SER A 55 3.12 -9.46 12.35
C SER A 55 4.58 -9.83 12.10
N GLN A 56 5.51 -9.04 12.60
CA GLN A 56 6.96 -9.27 12.41
C GLN A 56 7.69 -9.73 13.68
N GLY A 57 7.00 -9.87 14.82
CA GLY A 57 7.61 -10.15 16.12
C GLY A 57 7.03 -11.37 16.82
N VAL A 58 7.73 -11.85 17.86
CA VAL A 58 7.22 -12.91 18.74
C VAL A 58 5.95 -12.39 19.43
N SER A 59 4.84 -13.12 19.26
CA SER A 59 3.50 -12.79 19.78
C SER A 59 2.87 -11.49 19.28
N GLY A 60 3.02 -11.10 18.01
CA GLY A 60 2.20 -9.98 17.51
C GLY A 60 2.75 -8.58 17.80
N SER A 61 3.91 -8.46 18.46
CA SER A 61 4.37 -7.21 19.08
C SER A 61 4.74 -6.09 18.10
N GLN A 62 5.10 -6.44 16.86
CA GLN A 62 5.40 -5.47 15.81
C GLN A 62 4.46 -5.66 14.62
N ILE A 63 3.50 -4.75 14.49
CA ILE A 63 2.52 -4.75 13.40
C ILE A 63 3.00 -3.81 12.30
N PHE A 64 3.21 -4.35 11.11
CA PHE A 64 3.44 -3.60 9.90
C PHE A 64 2.12 -3.43 9.15
N ARG A 65 1.69 -2.17 8.98
CA ARG A 65 0.47 -1.81 8.26
C ARG A 65 0.80 -1.42 6.82
N PHE A 66 0.09 -2.01 5.88
CA PHE A 66 0.28 -1.78 4.46
C PHE A 66 -1.07 -1.63 3.76
N SER A 67 -1.03 -1.05 2.58
CA SER A 67 -2.17 -0.91 1.68
C SER A 67 -1.89 -1.67 0.39
N VAL A 68 -2.94 -2.00 -0.35
CA VAL A 68 -2.85 -2.59 -1.69
C VAL A 68 -3.70 -1.75 -2.63
N LEU A 69 -3.17 -1.46 -3.81
CA LEU A 69 -3.94 -0.73 -4.82
C LEU A 69 -5.03 -1.63 -5.38
N ASP A 70 -6.21 -1.06 -5.60
CA ASP A 70 -7.35 -1.78 -6.20
C ASP A 70 -7.03 -2.33 -7.60
N SER A 71 -6.05 -1.74 -8.30
CA SER A 71 -5.57 -2.24 -9.59
C SER A 71 -4.89 -3.61 -9.51
N ASP A 72 -4.38 -3.99 -8.33
CA ASP A 72 -3.56 -5.18 -8.13
C ASP A 72 -4.41 -6.35 -7.60
N GLN A 73 -5.51 -6.66 -8.28
CA GLN A 73 -6.47 -7.70 -7.87
C GLN A 73 -5.80 -9.04 -7.55
N LYS A 74 -4.78 -9.42 -8.34
CA LYS A 74 -4.00 -10.64 -8.09
C LYS A 74 -3.33 -10.65 -6.70
N VAL A 75 -2.77 -9.52 -6.27
CA VAL A 75 -2.11 -9.41 -4.96
C VAL A 75 -3.16 -9.47 -3.85
N ILE A 76 -4.31 -8.81 -4.04
CA ILE A 76 -5.44 -8.84 -3.11
C ILE A 76 -5.93 -10.28 -2.90
N ASP A 77 -6.17 -11.01 -3.99
CA ASP A 77 -6.66 -12.39 -3.92
C ASP A 77 -5.65 -13.31 -3.22
N GLN A 78 -4.36 -13.18 -3.57
CA GLN A 78 -3.31 -13.95 -2.92
C GLN A 78 -3.17 -13.63 -1.42
N LEU A 79 -3.32 -12.36 -1.02
CA LEU A 79 -3.29 -11.97 0.39
C LEU A 79 -4.49 -12.53 1.15
N ASN A 80 -5.68 -12.49 0.56
CA ASN A 80 -6.87 -13.09 1.17
C ASN A 80 -6.73 -14.61 1.35
N GLU A 81 -6.14 -15.31 0.38
CA GLU A 81 -5.89 -16.76 0.47
C GLU A 81 -4.82 -17.12 1.52
N LEU A 82 -3.83 -16.25 1.69
CA LEU A 82 -2.69 -16.45 2.59
C LEU A 82 -2.90 -15.84 3.99
N GLU A 83 -4.12 -15.41 4.32
CA GLU A 83 -4.44 -14.90 5.65
C GLU A 83 -4.16 -15.97 6.73
N GLY A 84 -3.54 -15.55 7.83
CA GLY A 84 -3.05 -16.44 8.89
C GLY A 84 -1.78 -17.22 8.54
N GLN A 85 -1.18 -17.00 7.36
CA GLN A 85 0.07 -17.66 6.96
C GLN A 85 1.28 -16.74 7.10
N TYR A 86 2.45 -17.36 7.24
CA TYR A 86 3.71 -16.64 7.17
C TYR A 86 4.05 -16.31 5.71
N VAL A 87 4.24 -15.03 5.42
CA VAL A 87 4.44 -14.52 4.07
C VAL A 87 5.57 -13.49 4.03
N LYS A 88 6.17 -13.37 2.84
CA LYS A 88 7.08 -12.30 2.47
C LYS A 88 6.36 -11.36 1.52
N LEU A 89 6.25 -10.10 1.92
CA LEU A 89 5.64 -9.03 1.15
C LEU A 89 6.73 -8.19 0.51
N THR A 90 6.60 -7.92 -0.78
CA THR A 90 7.37 -6.89 -1.49
C THR A 90 6.55 -5.62 -1.49
N TYR A 91 7.15 -4.51 -1.06
CA TYR A 91 6.47 -3.24 -0.93
C TYR A 91 7.23 -2.12 -1.65
N VAL A 92 6.45 -1.12 -2.04
CA VAL A 92 6.91 0.18 -2.49
C VAL A 92 6.39 1.23 -1.49
N GLU A 93 7.30 1.96 -0.86
CA GLU A 93 6.95 3.11 -0.02
C GLU A 93 6.83 4.35 -0.88
N ARG A 94 5.68 5.02 -0.80
CA ARG A 94 5.45 6.31 -1.45
C ARG A 94 5.71 7.46 -0.49
N TYR A 95 6.07 8.62 -1.02
CA TYR A 95 6.24 9.84 -0.23
C TYR A 95 4.98 10.22 0.57
N LYS A 96 3.81 9.99 -0.04
CA LYS A 96 2.51 10.28 0.54
C LYS A 96 1.46 9.31 0.00
N THR A 97 0.41 9.10 0.76
CA THR A 97 -0.81 8.44 0.30
C THR A 97 -2.00 9.39 0.44
N PHE A 98 -3.10 9.05 -0.24
CA PHE A 98 -4.37 9.76 -0.16
C PHE A 98 -5.46 8.75 0.19
N SER A 99 -6.55 9.22 0.78
CA SER A 99 -7.64 8.37 1.30
C SER A 99 -8.36 7.51 0.24
N TRP A 100 -8.06 7.70 -1.04
CA TRP A 100 -8.57 6.90 -2.16
C TRP A 100 -7.54 5.93 -2.74
N TRP A 101 -6.29 5.95 -2.26
CA TRP A 101 -5.26 4.97 -2.62
C TRP A 101 -5.00 3.98 -1.48
N GLY A 102 -4.97 4.47 -0.24
CA GLY A 102 -4.77 3.63 0.93
C GLY A 102 -4.44 4.42 2.18
N ASP A 103 -4.57 3.79 3.34
CA ASP A 103 -4.25 4.39 4.65
C ASP A 103 -2.74 4.45 4.91
N SER A 104 -1.97 3.53 4.35
CA SER A 104 -0.53 3.42 4.54
C SER A 104 0.25 3.99 3.35
N ARG A 105 1.50 4.38 3.59
CA ARG A 105 2.45 4.73 2.54
C ARG A 105 3.12 3.52 1.89
N PHE A 106 2.98 2.35 2.52
CA PHE A 106 3.56 1.10 2.05
C PHE A 106 2.55 0.35 1.20
N PHE A 107 2.81 0.28 -0.11
CA PHE A 107 1.95 -0.41 -1.07
C PHE A 107 2.57 -1.76 -1.45
N ILE A 108 1.81 -2.84 -1.27
CA ILE A 108 2.30 -4.19 -1.59
C ILE A 108 2.15 -4.45 -3.08
N THR A 109 3.23 -4.89 -3.71
CA THR A 109 3.28 -5.21 -5.14
C THR A 109 3.39 -6.70 -5.41
N ALA A 110 3.85 -7.49 -4.41
CA ALA A 110 3.88 -8.94 -4.51
C ALA A 110 3.83 -9.61 -3.13
N VAL A 111 3.26 -10.81 -3.10
CA VAL A 111 3.23 -11.68 -1.93
C VAL A 111 3.81 -13.05 -2.29
N ARG A 112 4.58 -13.62 -1.36
CA ARG A 112 5.09 -15.00 -1.45
C ARG A 112 4.90 -15.70 -0.12
N LYS A 113 4.36 -16.92 -0.14
CA LYS A 113 4.34 -17.78 1.05
C LYS A 113 5.77 -18.16 1.44
N GLU A 114 6.08 -18.03 2.72
CA GLU A 114 7.39 -18.36 3.28
C GLU A 114 7.21 -19.25 4.51
N THR A 115 8.22 -20.04 4.88
CA THR A 115 8.12 -20.86 6.10
C THR A 115 8.53 -20.00 7.29
N SER A 116 7.70 -19.95 8.33
CA SER A 116 8.04 -19.24 9.55
C SER A 116 9.36 -19.77 10.13
N PRO A 117 10.33 -18.89 10.44
CA PRO A 117 11.56 -19.28 11.12
C PRO A 117 11.28 -19.75 12.56
N PHE A 118 10.12 -19.42 13.11
CA PHE A 118 9.70 -19.74 14.47
C PHE A 118 8.91 -21.05 14.56
N LYS A 119 9.25 -22.07 13.75
CA LYS A 119 8.67 -23.41 13.93
C LYS A 119 8.99 -23.91 15.34
N TYR A 120 8.00 -23.87 16.22
CA TYR A 120 8.01 -24.69 17.42
C TYR A 120 8.05 -26.14 16.94
N LYS A 121 9.14 -26.82 17.31
CA LYS A 121 9.33 -28.25 17.09
C LYS A 121 8.38 -29.04 17.98
#